data_AF-A0A6B2G776-F1
#
_entry.id   AF-A0A6B2G776-F1
#
_cell.length_a   1.000
_cell.length_b   1.000
_cell.length_c   1.000
_cell.angle_alpha   90.00
_cell.angle_beta   90.00
_cell.angle_gamma   90.00
#
_symmetry.space_group_name_H-M   'P 1'
#
loop_
_entity.id
_entity.type
_entity.pdbx_description
1 polymer ?
#
loop_
_entity_poly.entity_id
_entity_poly.type
_entity_poly.pdbx_seq_one_letter_code
_entity_poly.pdbx_strand_id
1 'polypeptide(L)'
;NEEIIPIKVYCTPSCIEVWFIITEICVARYFYMDITSIQPIMGSMTGIAIKTNFNNRMHAIFFEFPTDLASTILAFAKQYMDVSIPILDEISKNDFMALRLGDLNDFPSLMTFSEFKVQKISDRFSEPVARLIGVSEKTIVEHEPLTYSIVSVHPLRRIYSFYRSTTNPQEFGIEWNNGSKLVSRYYCVERDALLATFLDAVRG
;
A
#
# COMPACT_ATOMS: atom_id res chain seq x y z
N ASN A 1 1.88 13.97 -12.42
CA ASN A 1 3.22 13.40 -12.59
C ASN A 1 3.50 12.48 -11.43
N GLU A 2 3.23 11.17 -11.60
CA GLU A 2 3.74 10.18 -10.66
C GLU A 2 5.25 10.10 -10.87
N GLU A 3 6.02 10.48 -9.86
CA GLU A 3 7.47 10.36 -9.86
C GLU A 3 7.82 8.87 -10.00
N ILE A 4 8.50 8.51 -11.09
CA ILE A 4 8.96 7.13 -11.29
C ILE A 4 10.15 6.93 -10.36
N ILE A 5 9.90 6.22 -9.26
CA ILE A 5 10.91 5.91 -8.26
C ILE A 5 11.71 4.69 -8.75
N PRO A 6 13.03 4.81 -8.99
CA PRO A 6 13.84 3.68 -9.41
C PRO A 6 13.89 2.61 -8.32
N ILE A 7 13.40 1.41 -8.63
CA ILE A 7 13.27 0.30 -7.67
C ILE A 7 14.03 -0.95 -8.12
N LYS A 8 14.50 -1.72 -7.14
CA LYS A 8 14.95 -3.11 -7.32
C LYS A 8 13.91 -4.04 -6.70
N VAL A 9 13.68 -5.16 -7.36
CA VAL A 9 12.76 -6.20 -6.87
C VAL A 9 13.56 -7.46 -6.57
N TYR A 10 13.40 -7.98 -5.36
CA TYR A 10 14.04 -9.22 -4.92
C TYR A 10 12.99 -10.26 -4.57
N CYS A 11 13.22 -11.50 -5.00
CA CYS A 11 12.49 -12.66 -4.50
C CYS A 11 13.28 -13.26 -3.34
N THR A 12 12.66 -13.30 -2.17
CA THR A 12 13.19 -13.96 -0.96
C THR A 12 12.41 -15.25 -0.74
N PRO A 13 12.84 -16.16 0.15
CA PRO A 13 12.11 -17.40 0.38
C PRO A 13 10.62 -17.23 0.74
N SER A 14 10.22 -16.15 1.41
CA SER A 14 8.84 -15.95 1.88
C SER A 14 8.05 -14.87 1.13
N CYS A 15 8.73 -13.98 0.41
CA CYS A 15 8.07 -12.79 -0.15
C CYS A 15 8.85 -12.13 -1.29
N ILE A 16 8.16 -11.25 -2.01
CA ILE A 16 8.74 -10.26 -2.91
C ILE A 16 9.07 -9.03 -2.09
N GLU A 17 10.29 -8.52 -2.18
CA GLU A 17 10.68 -7.24 -1.60
C GLU A 17 10.92 -6.21 -2.69
N VAL A 18 10.38 -5.00 -2.49
CA VAL A 18 10.61 -3.85 -3.35
C VAL A 18 11.49 -2.86 -2.61
N TRP A 19 12.66 -2.61 -3.15
CA TRP A 19 13.68 -1.76 -2.56
C TRP A 19 13.86 -0.49 -3.37
N PHE A 20 13.91 0.65 -2.69
CA PHE A 20 14.27 1.91 -3.32
C PHE A 20 15.78 1.93 -3.57
N ILE A 21 16.21 2.17 -4.81
CA ILE A 21 17.63 2.03 -5.21
C ILE A 21 18.52 3.03 -4.50
N ILE A 22 18.05 4.28 -4.33
CA ILE A 22 18.89 5.38 -3.84
C ILE A 22 19.18 5.23 -2.35
N THR A 23 18.17 4.88 -1.55
CA THR A 23 18.31 4.77 -0.09
C THR A 23 18.65 3.35 0.38
N GLU A 24 18.55 2.36 -0.50
CA GLU A 24 18.63 0.93 -0.15
C GLU A 24 17.69 0.56 1.00
N ILE A 25 16.44 1.06 0.94
CA ILE A 25 15.41 0.75 1.94
C ILE A 25 14.33 -0.11 1.28
N CYS A 26 13.89 -1.17 1.96
CA CYS A 26 12.74 -1.95 1.56
C CYS A 26 11.45 -1.15 1.77
N VAL A 27 10.80 -0.74 0.69
CA VAL A 27 9.60 0.14 0.70
C VAL A 27 8.28 -0.61 0.52
N ALA A 28 8.32 -1.91 0.22
CA ALA A 28 7.15 -2.80 0.26
C ALA A 28 7.57 -4.27 0.30
N ARG A 29 6.74 -5.11 0.93
CA ARG A 29 6.87 -6.58 0.90
C ARG A 29 5.57 -7.23 0.44
N TYR A 30 5.62 -8.28 -0.34
CA TYR A 30 4.43 -9.04 -0.73
C TYR A 30 4.68 -10.51 -0.43
N PHE A 31 4.14 -10.99 0.69
CA PHE A 31 4.28 -12.39 1.10
C PHE A 31 3.58 -13.29 0.10
N TYR A 32 4.23 -14.40 -0.28
CA TYR A 32 3.67 -15.31 -1.29
C TYR A 32 2.30 -15.86 -0.88
N MET A 33 2.10 -16.15 0.41
CA MET A 33 0.81 -16.62 0.95
C MET A 33 -0.33 -15.60 0.82
N ASP A 34 0.01 -14.31 0.67
CA ASP A 34 -0.99 -13.25 0.53
C ASP A 34 -1.28 -12.89 -0.92
N ILE A 35 -0.49 -13.38 -1.88
CA ILE A 35 -0.67 -13.10 -3.30
C ILE A 35 -1.70 -14.09 -3.86
N THR A 36 -2.81 -13.54 -4.38
CA THR A 36 -3.88 -14.35 -4.97
C THR A 36 -3.70 -14.55 -6.47
N SER A 37 -3.07 -13.59 -7.16
CA SER A 37 -2.78 -13.69 -8.59
C SER A 37 -1.77 -12.64 -9.05
N ILE A 38 -1.15 -12.90 -10.21
CA ILE A 38 -0.28 -11.96 -10.91
C ILE A 38 -0.85 -11.73 -12.32
N GLN A 39 -0.81 -10.49 -12.80
CA GLN A 39 -1.23 -10.11 -14.15
C GLN A 39 -0.16 -9.22 -14.80
N PRO A 40 0.31 -9.53 -16.02
CA PRO A 40 1.12 -8.58 -16.78
C PRO A 40 0.29 -7.32 -17.09
N ILE A 41 0.94 -6.16 -17.14
CA ILE A 41 0.27 -4.90 -17.52
C ILE A 41 0.39 -4.74 -19.03
N MET A 42 -0.76 -4.62 -19.70
CA MET A 42 -0.85 -4.53 -21.15
C MET A 42 0.02 -3.40 -21.70
N GLY A 43 0.81 -3.73 -22.73
CA GLY A 43 1.73 -2.78 -23.38
C GLY A 43 2.96 -2.42 -22.54
N SER A 44 3.26 -3.17 -21.47
CA SER A 44 4.47 -3.03 -20.67
C SER A 44 5.26 -4.34 -20.62
N MET A 45 6.54 -4.29 -21.00
CA MET A 45 7.45 -5.44 -20.88
C MET A 45 7.96 -5.66 -19.45
N THR A 46 7.66 -4.73 -18.54
CA THR A 46 8.27 -4.65 -17.22
C THR A 46 7.27 -4.43 -16.10
N GLY A 47 5.98 -4.34 -16.43
CA GLY A 47 4.91 -4.05 -15.48
C GLY A 47 4.14 -5.30 -15.12
N ILE A 48 4.05 -5.60 -13.84
CA ILE A 48 3.13 -6.61 -13.31
C ILE A 48 2.22 -5.99 -12.25
N ALA A 49 0.97 -6.46 -12.22
CA ALA A 49 0.03 -6.19 -11.15
C ALA A 49 -0.07 -7.42 -10.25
N ILE A 50 0.15 -7.21 -8.95
CA ILE A 50 0.02 -8.23 -7.92
C ILE A 50 -1.30 -8.01 -7.20
N LYS A 51 -2.18 -9.01 -7.25
CA LYS A 51 -3.42 -9.02 -6.47
C LYS A 51 -3.18 -9.73 -5.15
N THR A 52 -3.68 -9.14 -4.06
CA THR A 52 -3.50 -9.66 -2.70
C THR A 52 -4.83 -10.07 -2.09
N ASN A 53 -4.81 -11.03 -1.15
CA ASN A 53 -5.97 -11.48 -0.36
C ASN A 53 -6.52 -10.38 0.58
N PHE A 54 -5.82 -9.24 0.63
CA PHE A 54 -6.12 -8.06 1.38
C PHE A 54 -7.14 -7.18 0.67
N ASN A 55 -8.41 -7.57 0.76
CA ASN A 55 -9.53 -6.91 0.08
C ASN A 55 -9.37 -6.90 -1.45
N ASN A 56 -8.76 -7.94 -2.03
CA ASN A 56 -8.52 -8.02 -3.48
C ASN A 56 -7.70 -6.84 -4.03
N ARG A 57 -6.96 -6.13 -3.18
CA ARG A 57 -6.18 -4.95 -3.56
C ARG A 57 -5.08 -5.31 -4.55
N MET A 58 -4.89 -4.47 -5.55
CA MET A 58 -3.85 -4.65 -6.57
C MET A 58 -2.72 -3.63 -6.40
N HIS A 59 -1.50 -4.09 -6.67
CA HIS A 59 -0.29 -3.28 -6.62
C HIS A 59 0.49 -3.45 -7.91
N ALA A 60 0.77 -2.35 -8.60
CA ALA A 60 1.63 -2.36 -9.78
C ALA A 60 3.09 -2.25 -9.36
N ILE A 61 3.94 -3.04 -10.01
CA ILE A 61 5.41 -3.00 -9.88
C ILE A 61 5.98 -2.93 -11.29
N PHE A 62 6.85 -1.94 -11.51
CA PHE A 62 7.59 -1.75 -12.76
C PHE A 62 9.08 -1.91 -12.49
N PHE A 63 9.79 -2.73 -13.26
CA PHE A 63 11.20 -3.05 -13.03
C PHE A 63 12.07 -2.80 -14.27
N GLU A 64 13.37 -2.56 -14.11
CA GLU A 64 14.23 -2.15 -15.24
C GLU A 64 14.61 -3.30 -16.18
N PHE A 65 14.74 -4.52 -15.65
CA PHE A 65 15.25 -5.66 -16.42
C PHE A 65 14.16 -6.70 -16.66
N PRO A 66 13.71 -6.92 -17.91
CA PRO A 66 12.72 -7.94 -18.28
C PRO A 66 13.32 -9.36 -18.24
N THR A 67 13.94 -9.74 -17.12
CA THR A 67 13.95 -11.15 -16.72
C THR A 67 12.54 -11.54 -16.33
N ASP A 68 12.16 -12.80 -16.55
CA ASP A 68 10.83 -13.34 -16.23
C ASP A 68 10.60 -13.36 -14.71
N LEU A 69 10.36 -12.17 -14.14
CA LEU A 69 10.13 -11.94 -12.72
C LEU A 69 8.92 -12.73 -12.27
N ALA A 70 7.89 -12.84 -13.10
CA ALA A 70 6.73 -13.67 -12.83
C ALA A 70 7.14 -15.12 -12.61
N SER A 71 7.89 -15.74 -13.53
CA SER A 71 8.39 -17.11 -13.34
C SER A 71 9.31 -17.25 -12.13
N THR A 72 10.13 -16.22 -11.84
CA THR A 72 10.99 -16.23 -10.64
C THR A 72 10.16 -16.21 -9.35
N ILE A 73 9.14 -15.36 -9.29
CA ILE A 73 8.18 -15.30 -8.18
C ILE A 73 7.50 -16.67 -8.00
N LEU A 74 7.01 -17.27 -9.08
CA LEU A 74 6.35 -18.58 -9.03
C LEU A 74 7.28 -19.67 -8.54
N ALA A 75 8.53 -19.71 -9.04
CA ALA A 75 9.53 -20.69 -8.63
C ALA A 75 9.83 -20.58 -7.13
N PHE A 76 10.04 -19.37 -6.61
CA PHE A 76 10.31 -19.14 -5.19
C PHE A 76 9.09 -19.47 -4.30
N ALA A 77 7.90 -19.00 -4.69
CA ALA A 77 6.66 -19.28 -3.96
C ALA A 77 6.42 -20.78 -3.84
N LYS A 78 6.63 -21.53 -4.92
CA LYS A 78 6.46 -22.99 -4.94
C LYS A 78 7.56 -23.71 -4.17
N GLN A 79 8.82 -23.31 -4.37
CA GLN A 79 9.97 -23.99 -3.76
C GLN A 79 10.02 -23.82 -2.24
N TYR A 80 9.75 -22.62 -1.73
CA TYR A 80 10.00 -22.29 -0.33
C TYR A 80 8.73 -22.21 0.53
N MET A 81 7.57 -21.94 -0.07
CA MET A 81 6.30 -21.79 0.66
C MET A 81 5.22 -22.80 0.23
N ASP A 82 5.51 -23.64 -0.78
CA ASP A 82 4.54 -24.53 -1.43
C ASP A 82 3.26 -23.81 -1.93
N VAL A 83 3.38 -22.51 -2.24
CA VAL A 83 2.26 -21.70 -2.72
C VAL A 83 2.24 -21.70 -4.25
N SER A 84 1.09 -22.08 -4.83
CA SER A 84 0.82 -21.94 -6.25
C SER A 84 0.08 -20.63 -6.52
N ILE A 85 0.73 -19.69 -7.20
CA ILE A 85 0.14 -18.40 -7.57
C ILE A 85 -0.27 -18.45 -9.05
N PRO A 86 -1.54 -18.20 -9.41
CA PRO A 86 -1.95 -18.16 -10.81
C PRO A 86 -1.46 -16.87 -11.50
N ILE A 87 -1.00 -17.01 -12.74
CA ILE A 87 -0.84 -15.89 -13.67
C ILE A 87 -2.14 -15.81 -14.49
N LEU A 88 -2.80 -14.65 -14.48
CA LEU A 88 -4.00 -14.39 -15.28
C LEU A 88 -3.63 -13.56 -16.52
N ASP A 89 -4.62 -13.36 -17.39
CA ASP A 89 -4.48 -12.53 -18.59
C ASP A 89 -4.05 -11.09 -18.28
N GLU A 90 -3.43 -10.45 -19.27
CA GLU A 90 -2.95 -9.07 -19.13
C GLU A 90 -4.08 -8.11 -18.72
N ILE A 91 -3.75 -7.14 -17.87
CA ILE A 91 -4.68 -6.09 -17.43
C ILE A 91 -4.34 -4.76 -18.10
N SER A 92 -5.36 -4.05 -18.59
CA SER A 92 -5.16 -2.69 -19.11
C SER A 92 -4.84 -1.71 -17.96
N LYS A 93 -4.14 -0.62 -18.26
CA LYS A 93 -3.86 0.42 -17.24
C LYS A 93 -5.15 1.01 -16.65
N ASN A 94 -6.19 1.17 -17.47
CA ASN A 94 -7.47 1.72 -17.02
C ASN A 94 -8.18 0.75 -16.08
N ASP A 95 -8.23 -0.53 -16.43
CA ASP A 95 -8.85 -1.56 -15.59
C ASP A 95 -8.08 -1.72 -14.29
N PHE A 96 -6.74 -1.70 -14.33
CA PHE A 96 -5.93 -1.67 -13.12
C PHE A 96 -6.30 -0.49 -12.23
N MET A 97 -6.39 0.73 -12.78
CA MET A 97 -6.73 1.92 -11.99
C MET A 97 -8.13 1.83 -11.37
N ALA A 98 -9.09 1.21 -12.07
CA ALA A 98 -10.44 0.98 -11.56
C ALA A 98 -10.51 -0.11 -10.49
N LEU A 99 -9.63 -1.12 -10.54
CA LEU A 99 -9.66 -2.29 -9.65
C LEU A 99 -8.63 -2.23 -8.52
N ARG A 100 -7.68 -1.29 -8.55
CA ARG A 100 -6.53 -1.26 -7.62
C ARG A 100 -6.90 -1.24 -6.14
N LEU A 101 -8.04 -0.63 -5.79
CA LEU A 101 -8.52 -0.55 -4.40
C LEU A 101 -9.26 -1.83 -3.96
N GLY A 102 -9.52 -2.74 -4.89
CA GLY A 102 -10.22 -4.00 -4.65
C GLY A 102 -11.62 -3.78 -4.08
N ASP A 103 -11.98 -4.57 -3.07
CA ASP A 103 -13.30 -4.56 -2.44
C ASP A 103 -13.62 -3.26 -1.68
N LEU A 104 -12.63 -2.39 -1.48
CA LEU A 104 -12.80 -1.09 -0.83
C LEU A 104 -13.14 0.03 -1.83
N ASN A 105 -13.28 -0.30 -3.12
CA ASN A 105 -13.75 0.63 -4.13
C ASN A 105 -15.28 0.78 -4.09
N ASP A 106 -15.84 1.03 -2.90
CA ASP A 106 -17.26 1.22 -2.64
C ASP A 106 -17.51 2.51 -1.88
N PHE A 107 -18.70 3.10 -2.06
CA PHE A 107 -19.02 4.40 -1.48
C PHE A 107 -18.89 4.45 0.05
N PRO A 108 -19.45 3.51 0.84
CA PRO A 108 -19.25 3.46 2.30
C PRO A 108 -17.77 3.42 2.73
N SER A 109 -16.92 2.71 1.97
CA SER A 109 -15.48 2.67 2.26
C SER A 109 -14.77 3.98 1.95
N LEU A 110 -15.21 4.73 0.93
CA LEU A 110 -14.50 5.91 0.42
C LEU A 110 -15.04 7.26 0.95
N MET A 111 -16.31 7.32 1.35
CA MET A 111 -16.91 8.55 1.86
C MET A 111 -16.46 8.83 3.30
N THR A 112 -15.60 9.83 3.47
CA THR A 112 -15.07 10.22 4.79
C THR A 112 -15.95 11.23 5.49
N PHE A 113 -16.19 11.06 6.80
CA PHE A 113 -16.98 11.98 7.64
C PHE A 113 -16.11 12.97 8.43
N SER A 114 -14.79 12.74 8.50
CA SER A 114 -13.82 13.63 9.13
C SER A 114 -12.50 13.54 8.38
N GLU A 115 -11.77 14.65 8.27
CA GLU A 115 -10.49 14.75 7.57
C GLU A 115 -9.49 15.62 8.33
N PHE A 116 -8.24 15.21 8.28
CA PHE A 116 -7.12 15.92 8.91
C PHE A 116 -5.99 16.15 7.93
N LYS A 117 -5.36 17.32 8.01
CA LYS A 117 -4.12 17.60 7.27
C LYS A 117 -2.95 16.93 7.97
N VAL A 118 -2.18 16.14 7.21
CA VAL A 118 -1.00 15.43 7.72
C VAL A 118 0.18 15.55 6.76
N GLN A 119 1.38 15.34 7.28
CA GLN A 119 2.60 15.16 6.51
C GLN A 119 3.03 13.69 6.63
N LYS A 120 2.87 12.91 5.57
CA LYS A 120 3.19 11.49 5.55
C LYS A 120 4.70 11.30 5.46
N ILE A 121 5.26 10.61 6.45
CA ILE A 121 6.65 10.21 6.46
C ILE A 121 6.73 8.88 5.71
N SER A 122 7.54 8.84 4.64
CA SER A 122 7.62 7.71 3.74
C SER A 122 9.04 7.58 3.23
N ASP A 123 9.61 6.38 3.31
CA ASP A 123 10.99 6.11 2.86
C ASP A 123 11.15 6.23 1.33
N ARG A 124 10.04 6.42 0.61
CA ARG A 124 9.99 6.70 -0.83
C ARG A 124 10.31 8.15 -1.20
N PHE A 125 10.26 9.07 -0.23
CA PHE A 125 10.45 10.49 -0.46
C PHE A 125 11.46 11.02 0.56
N SER A 126 12.32 11.95 0.15
CA SER A 126 13.30 12.57 1.05
C SER A 126 12.64 13.44 2.11
N GLU A 127 11.48 14.03 1.78
CA GLU A 127 10.72 14.91 2.64
C GLU A 127 9.32 14.35 2.93
N PRO A 128 8.74 14.64 4.11
CA PRO A 128 7.35 14.33 4.39
C PRO A 128 6.40 14.91 3.35
N VAL A 129 5.41 14.13 2.94
CA VAL A 129 4.50 14.51 1.85
C VAL A 129 3.11 14.88 2.39
N ALA A 130 2.60 16.04 2.00
CA ALA A 130 1.28 16.51 2.41
C ALA A 130 0.16 15.55 1.94
N ARG A 131 -0.74 15.19 2.85
CA ARG A 131 -1.93 14.37 2.60
C ARG A 131 -3.11 14.89 3.41
N LEU A 132 -4.32 14.59 2.94
CA LEU A 132 -5.51 14.58 3.78
C LEU A 132 -5.74 13.14 4.22
N ILE A 133 -5.87 12.89 5.52
CA ILE A 133 -6.25 11.58 6.03
C ILE A 133 -7.66 11.70 6.59
N GLY A 134 -8.57 10.92 6.01
CA GLY A 134 -9.97 10.91 6.40
C GLY A 134 -10.40 9.54 6.92
N VAL A 135 -11.49 9.55 7.67
CA VAL A 135 -12.09 8.34 8.24
C VAL A 135 -13.48 8.17 7.65
N SER A 136 -13.75 6.98 7.11
CA SER A 136 -15.08 6.53 6.69
C SER A 136 -15.64 5.52 7.69
N GLU A 137 -16.83 4.99 7.41
CA GLU A 137 -17.45 3.97 8.26
C GLU A 137 -16.58 2.71 8.43
N LYS A 138 -15.72 2.42 7.44
CA LYS A 138 -14.98 1.14 7.39
C LYS A 138 -13.50 1.31 7.15
N THR A 139 -13.02 2.48 6.75
CA THR A 139 -11.64 2.67 6.30
C THR A 139 -11.02 3.99 6.76
N ILE A 140 -9.70 4.02 6.73
CA ILE A 140 -8.90 5.23 6.64
C ILE A 140 -8.59 5.45 5.16
N VAL A 141 -8.86 6.65 4.68
CA VAL A 141 -8.61 7.08 3.30
C VAL A 141 -7.57 8.19 3.31
N GLU A 142 -6.56 8.08 2.46
CA GLU A 142 -5.63 9.17 2.18
C GLU A 142 -5.99 9.82 0.83
N HIS A 143 -6.18 11.13 0.84
CA HIS A 143 -6.33 11.93 -0.37
C HIS A 143 -5.10 12.79 -0.63
N GLU A 144 -4.85 13.04 -1.91
CA GLU A 144 -3.93 14.09 -2.34
C GLU A 144 -4.63 15.46 -2.15
N PRO A 145 -4.03 16.43 -1.45
CA PRO A 145 -4.72 17.66 -1.05
C PRO A 145 -5.22 18.57 -2.19
N LEU A 146 -4.56 18.59 -3.36
CA LEU A 146 -4.91 19.50 -4.45
C LEU A 146 -5.99 18.94 -5.38
N THR A 147 -5.87 17.66 -5.71
CA THR A 147 -6.72 16.94 -6.68
C THR A 147 -7.83 16.16 -6.00
N TYR A 148 -7.73 15.96 -4.69
CA TYR A 148 -8.62 15.10 -3.90
C TYR A 148 -8.63 13.64 -4.39
N SER A 149 -7.60 13.23 -5.13
CA SER A 149 -7.48 11.87 -5.62
C SER A 149 -7.12 10.91 -4.48
N ILE A 150 -7.74 9.72 -4.48
CA ILE A 150 -7.48 8.69 -3.47
C ILE A 150 -6.06 8.13 -3.67
N VAL A 151 -5.19 8.36 -2.70
CA VAL A 151 -3.82 7.84 -2.66
C VAL A 151 -3.81 6.43 -2.10
N SER A 152 -4.48 6.20 -0.96
CA SER A 152 -4.56 4.88 -0.35
C SER A 152 -5.80 4.71 0.50
N VAL A 153 -6.24 3.46 0.67
CA VAL A 153 -7.39 3.08 1.50
C VAL A 153 -7.00 1.88 2.33
N HIS A 154 -7.32 1.92 3.62
CA HIS A 154 -6.99 0.88 4.58
C HIS A 154 -8.19 0.58 5.50
N PRO A 155 -8.68 -0.66 5.59
CA PRO A 155 -9.77 -1.00 6.48
C PRO A 155 -9.43 -0.73 7.95
N LEU A 156 -10.38 -0.21 8.72
CA LEU A 156 -10.23 0.03 10.17
C LEU A 156 -9.92 -1.26 10.93
N ARG A 157 -10.56 -2.37 10.55
CA ARG A 157 -10.33 -3.72 11.12
C ARG A 157 -8.89 -4.24 10.99
N ARG A 158 -8.03 -3.56 10.22
CA ARG A 158 -6.61 -3.94 10.06
C ARG A 158 -5.67 -3.17 10.96
N ILE A 159 -6.16 -2.14 11.62
CA ILE A 159 -5.35 -1.38 12.55
C ILE A 159 -5.06 -2.31 13.73
N TYR A 160 -3.78 -2.54 13.96
CA TYR A 160 -3.29 -3.30 15.11
C TYR A 160 -3.12 -2.37 16.30
N SER A 161 -2.44 -1.24 16.08
CA SER A 161 -2.19 -0.27 17.14
C SER A 161 -2.02 1.14 16.56
N PHE A 162 -2.17 2.14 17.44
CA PHE A 162 -1.71 3.49 17.21
C PHE A 162 -0.62 3.80 18.23
N TYR A 163 0.39 4.57 17.81
CA TYR A 163 1.41 5.05 18.74
C TYR A 163 1.67 6.54 18.52
N ARG A 164 2.16 7.18 19.58
CA ARG A 164 2.58 8.58 19.61
C ARG A 164 4.07 8.63 19.84
N SER A 165 4.76 9.53 19.17
CA SER A 165 6.16 9.82 19.52
C SER A 165 6.21 10.53 20.87
N THR A 166 7.15 10.12 21.72
CA THR A 166 7.43 10.77 23.01
C THR A 166 8.32 12.00 22.88
N THR A 167 9.00 12.16 21.74
CA THR A 167 9.94 13.26 21.47
C THR A 167 9.35 14.32 20.55
N ASN A 168 8.51 13.92 19.59
CA ASN A 168 7.84 14.83 18.68
C ASN A 168 6.32 14.84 18.92
N PRO A 169 5.74 15.94 19.46
CA PRO A 169 4.31 16.00 19.77
C PRO A 169 3.40 15.97 18.54
N GLN A 170 3.93 16.18 17.32
CA GLN A 170 3.16 16.10 16.09
C GLN A 170 3.23 14.70 15.45
N GLU A 171 4.17 13.85 15.85
CA GLU A 171 4.38 12.56 15.23
C GLU A 171 3.50 11.45 15.83
N PHE A 172 2.90 10.67 14.95
CA PHE A 172 2.19 9.45 15.29
C PHE A 172 2.39 8.38 14.22
N GLY A 173 2.04 7.14 14.55
CA GLY A 173 1.98 6.07 13.57
C GLY A 173 0.81 5.13 13.78
N ILE A 174 0.54 4.39 12.72
CA ILE A 174 -0.49 3.34 12.63
C ILE A 174 0.24 2.05 12.29
N GLU A 175 0.11 1.05 13.15
CA GLU A 175 0.57 -0.32 12.89
C GLU A 175 -0.55 -1.14 12.29
N TRP A 176 -0.25 -1.89 11.24
CA TRP A 176 -1.21 -2.72 10.52
C TRP A 176 -0.96 -4.19 10.84
N ASN A 177 -2.03 -4.94 11.01
CA ASN A 177 -1.97 -6.36 11.39
C ASN A 177 -1.35 -7.28 10.34
N ASN A 178 -1.20 -6.83 9.08
CA ASN A 178 -0.64 -7.56 7.95
C ASN A 178 -0.49 -6.63 6.74
N GLY A 179 0.08 -7.12 5.63
CA GLY A 179 0.10 -6.43 4.34
C GLY A 179 1.47 -5.92 3.93
N SER A 180 1.51 -5.21 2.79
CA SER A 180 2.78 -4.78 2.21
C SER A 180 3.47 -3.65 2.94
N LYS A 181 2.75 -3.00 3.85
CA LYS A 181 3.22 -1.93 4.72
C LYS A 181 2.73 -2.21 6.13
N LEU A 182 3.66 -2.45 7.05
CA LEU A 182 3.35 -2.76 8.45
C LEU A 182 3.16 -1.51 9.31
N VAL A 183 3.80 -0.39 8.95
CA VAL A 183 3.73 0.85 9.72
C VAL A 183 3.58 2.05 8.80
N SER A 184 2.62 2.92 9.09
CA SER A 184 2.50 4.25 8.47
C SER A 184 2.78 5.34 9.51
N ARG A 185 3.64 6.31 9.15
CA ARG A 185 4.07 7.41 10.03
C ARG A 185 3.66 8.76 9.45
N TYR A 186 3.28 9.69 10.33
CA TYR A 186 2.81 11.01 9.93
C TYR A 186 3.17 12.07 10.97
N TYR A 187 3.28 13.33 10.53
CA TYR A 187 3.13 14.50 11.39
C TYR A 187 1.73 15.10 11.24
N CYS A 188 1.14 15.54 12.35
CA CYS A 188 -0.12 16.27 12.40
C CYS A 188 -0.11 17.29 13.53
N VAL A 189 -0.56 18.51 13.25
CA VAL A 189 -0.72 19.55 14.28
C VAL A 189 -1.83 19.18 15.25
N GLU A 190 -2.91 18.59 14.75
CA GLU A 190 -4.10 18.17 15.50
C GLU A 190 -4.04 16.68 15.87
N ARG A 191 -2.83 16.13 16.10
CA ARG A 191 -2.58 14.70 16.33
C ARG A 191 -3.55 14.05 17.31
N ASP A 192 -3.79 14.66 18.46
CA ASP A 192 -4.61 14.05 19.51
C ASP A 192 -6.09 14.01 19.14
N ALA A 193 -6.60 15.03 18.43
CA ALA A 193 -7.95 15.01 17.89
C ALA A 193 -8.10 13.92 16.81
N LEU A 194 -7.12 13.83 15.90
CA LEU A 194 -7.06 12.79 14.87
C LEU A 194 -7.07 11.39 15.49
N LEU A 195 -6.21 11.13 16.47
CA LEU A 195 -6.13 9.83 17.12
C LEU A 195 -7.40 9.50 17.90
N ALA A 196 -8.05 10.49 18.53
CA ALA A 196 -9.35 10.29 19.17
C ALA A 196 -10.40 9.88 18.15
N THR A 197 -10.49 10.58 17.02
CA THR A 197 -11.40 10.22 15.91
C THR A 197 -11.15 8.82 15.38
N PHE A 198 -9.88 8.43 15.23
CA PHE A 198 -9.52 7.07 14.79
C PHE A 198 -9.93 6.01 15.82
N LEU A 199 -9.69 6.26 17.10
CA LEU A 199 -10.08 5.35 18.17
C LEU A 199 -11.59 5.18 18.25
N ASP A 200 -12.36 6.24 18.05
CA ASP A 200 -13.82 6.17 18.03
C ASP A 200 -14.33 5.38 16.83
N ALA A 201 -13.71 5.58 15.65
CA ALA A 201 -14.08 4.84 14.44
C ALA A 201 -13.75 3.34 14.50
N VAL A 202 -12.65 2.95 15.14
CA VAL A 202 -12.29 1.52 15.30
C VAL A 202 -13.19 0.82 16.33
N ARG A 203 -13.85 1.57 17.23
CA ARG A 203 -14.75 1.03 18.26
C ARG A 203 -16.20 0.87 17.78
N GLY A 204 -16.62 1.64 16.77
CA GLY A 204 -17.95 1.55 16.15
C GLY A 204 -18.10 0.32 15.27
#